data_AF-A0A1I5UF61-F1
#
_entry.id   AF-A0A1I5UF61-F1
#
_cell.length_a   1.000
_cell.length_b   1.000
_cell.length_c   1.000
_cell.angle_alpha   90.00
_cell.angle_beta   90.00
_cell.angle_gamma   90.00
#
_symmetry.space_group_name_H-M   'P 1'
#
loop_
_entity.id
_entity.type
_entity.pdbx_description
1 polymer ?
#
loop_
_entity_poly.entity_id
_entity_poly.type
_entity_poly.pdbx_seq_one_letter_code
_entity_poly.pdbx_strand_id
1 'polypeptide(L)'
;MSTKLQKIIRYYEAERGLLTAQLAECIAEDDYGTARRLSKGVTLVNQRLQTLLNLHDGRHDENERVIRLLQMLEESMGSQTSIGSQKFYAEQILAVQKQLVEFERPPVKPSASPKATALNDALRRLLDKQIESFTFVFNQAERFNIVVNRVRRTVMITLPEVKRHAENYLLTKKQIRNIKSLGFRLYDNGDKFILFLPYTTILDASSVQHVLLRIAFEIFYFKEFTGQSRIKYWEI
;
A
#
# COMPACT_ATOMS: atom_id res chain seq x y z
N MET A 1 -0.26 -25.97 2.01
CA MET A 1 -1.46 -25.43 1.35
C MET A 1 -1.18 -24.00 0.91
N SER A 2 -1.24 -23.71 -0.40
CA SER A 2 -1.05 -22.35 -0.91
C SER A 2 -2.13 -21.42 -0.35
N THR A 3 -1.72 -20.40 0.40
CA THR A 3 -2.65 -19.41 0.97
C THR A 3 -3.35 -18.67 -0.17
N LYS A 4 -4.59 -18.19 0.05
CA LYS A 4 -5.34 -17.42 -0.98
C LYS A 4 -4.49 -16.26 -1.55
N LEU A 5 -3.66 -15.65 -0.71
CA LEU A 5 -2.70 -14.62 -1.10
C LEU A 5 -1.70 -15.10 -2.16
N GLN A 6 -1.08 -16.26 -1.97
CA GLN A 6 -0.12 -16.83 -2.94
C GLN A 6 -0.77 -17.13 -4.29
N LYS A 7 -2.05 -17.56 -4.30
CA LYS A 7 -2.79 -17.76 -5.56
C LYS A 7 -2.99 -16.44 -6.30
N ILE A 8 -3.32 -15.37 -5.58
CA ILE A 8 -3.50 -14.03 -6.17
C ILE A 8 -2.17 -13.48 -6.69
N ILE A 9 -1.07 -13.66 -5.94
CA ILE A 9 0.27 -13.26 -6.39
C ILE A 9 0.61 -13.96 -7.72
N ARG A 10 0.47 -15.29 -7.78
CA ARG A 10 0.73 -16.06 -9.01
C ARG A 10 -0.13 -15.60 -10.20
N TYR A 11 -1.39 -15.26 -9.97
CA TYR A 11 -2.27 -14.73 -11.02
C TYR A 11 -1.71 -13.42 -11.60
N TYR A 12 -1.34 -12.48 -10.74
CA TYR A 12 -0.77 -11.21 -11.20
C TYR A 12 0.62 -11.36 -11.83
N GLU A 13 1.44 -12.32 -11.38
CA GLU A 13 2.73 -12.63 -12.02
C GLU A 13 2.53 -13.13 -13.45
N ALA A 14 1.55 -14.01 -13.67
CA ALA A 14 1.19 -14.49 -15.00
C ALA A 14 0.64 -13.36 -15.88
N GLU A 15 -0.24 -12.51 -15.35
CA GLU A 15 -0.78 -11.34 -16.05
C GLU A 15 0.32 -10.35 -16.44
N ARG A 16 1.28 -10.09 -15.54
CA ARG A 16 2.47 -9.27 -15.85
C ARG A 16 3.25 -9.86 -17.02
N GLY A 17 3.47 -11.17 -17.02
CA GLY A 17 4.17 -11.87 -18.10
C GLY A 17 3.48 -11.68 -19.45
N LEU A 18 2.16 -11.88 -19.50
CA LEU A 18 1.36 -11.69 -20.72
C LEU A 18 1.42 -10.25 -21.23
N LEU A 19 1.20 -9.26 -20.35
CA LEU A 19 1.24 -7.84 -20.73
C LEU A 19 2.63 -7.41 -21.21
N THR A 20 3.70 -7.97 -20.64
CA THR A 20 5.08 -7.66 -21.04
C THR A 20 5.40 -8.26 -22.40
N ALA A 21 4.91 -9.48 -22.68
CA ALA A 21 5.04 -10.11 -23.99
C ALA A 21 4.30 -9.30 -25.08
N GLN A 22 3.04 -8.93 -24.82
CA GLN A 22 2.25 -8.09 -25.73
C GLN A 22 2.88 -6.71 -25.95
N LEU A 23 3.47 -6.13 -24.89
CA LEU A 23 4.18 -4.86 -24.99
C LEU A 23 5.39 -4.97 -25.94
N ALA A 24 6.15 -6.06 -25.84
CA ALA A 24 7.30 -6.30 -26.71
C ALA A 24 6.88 -6.49 -28.18
N GLU A 25 5.77 -7.20 -28.41
CA GLU A 25 5.18 -7.37 -29.74
C GLU A 25 4.74 -6.03 -30.35
N CYS A 26 3.98 -5.21 -29.61
CA CYS A 26 3.58 -3.88 -30.08
C CYS A 26 4.77 -2.95 -30.36
N ILE A 27 5.88 -3.09 -29.61
CA ILE A 27 7.10 -2.31 -29.88
C ILE A 27 7.77 -2.79 -31.17
N ALA A 28 7.79 -4.10 -31.43
CA ALA A 28 8.33 -4.66 -32.67
C ALA A 28 7.49 -4.27 -33.90
N GLU A 29 6.18 -4.05 -33.72
CA GLU A 29 5.24 -3.63 -34.77
C GLU A 29 5.10 -2.10 -34.92
N ASP A 30 5.88 -1.31 -34.17
CA ASP A 30 5.79 0.16 -34.13
C ASP A 30 4.40 0.72 -33.70
N ASP A 31 3.53 -0.10 -33.07
CA ASP A 31 2.27 0.36 -32.46
C ASP A 31 2.54 0.96 -31.07
N TYR A 32 3.14 2.15 -31.07
CA TYR A 32 3.43 2.91 -29.86
C TYR A 32 2.16 3.33 -29.10
N GLY A 33 1.01 3.44 -29.78
CA GLY A 33 -0.26 3.80 -29.15
C GLY A 33 -0.76 2.69 -28.22
N THR A 34 -0.70 1.45 -28.67
CA THR A 34 -1.03 0.27 -27.86
C THR A 34 0.06 -0.04 -26.86
N ALA A 35 1.34 0.07 -27.24
CA ALA A 35 2.46 -0.09 -26.31
C ALA A 35 2.36 0.86 -25.10
N ARG A 36 1.98 2.13 -25.31
CA ARG A 36 1.75 3.09 -24.21
C ARG A 36 0.63 2.66 -23.27
N ARG A 37 -0.45 2.05 -23.79
CA ARG A 37 -1.56 1.55 -22.97
C ARG A 37 -1.14 0.31 -22.17
N LEU A 38 -0.46 -0.63 -22.81
CA LEU A 38 0.06 -1.85 -22.17
C LEU A 38 1.09 -1.51 -21.09
N SER A 39 2.00 -0.57 -21.34
CA SER A 39 2.97 -0.07 -20.35
C SER A 39 2.30 0.47 -19.08
N LYS A 40 1.18 1.19 -19.22
CA LYS A 40 0.36 1.61 -18.07
C LYS A 40 -0.25 0.41 -17.32
N GLY A 41 -0.71 -0.60 -18.05
CA GLY A 41 -1.21 -1.86 -17.49
C GLY A 41 -0.14 -2.59 -16.68
N VAL A 42 1.05 -2.77 -17.26
CA VAL A 42 2.21 -3.36 -16.57
C VAL A 42 2.55 -2.58 -15.30
N THR A 43 2.55 -1.25 -15.36
CA THR A 43 2.80 -0.40 -14.19
C THR A 43 1.77 -0.63 -13.08
N LEU A 44 0.49 -0.78 -13.44
CA LEU A 44 -0.58 -1.05 -12.48
C LEU A 44 -0.42 -2.44 -11.85
N VAL A 45 -0.18 -3.47 -12.66
CA VAL A 45 0.03 -4.84 -12.17
C VAL A 45 1.24 -4.90 -11.25
N ASN A 46 2.35 -4.22 -11.58
CA ASN A 46 3.53 -4.15 -10.73
C ASN A 46 3.22 -3.48 -9.38
N GLN A 47 2.46 -2.40 -9.36
CA GLN A 47 2.02 -1.76 -8.11
C GLN A 47 1.20 -2.73 -7.24
N ARG A 48 0.30 -3.51 -7.86
CA ARG A 48 -0.51 -4.51 -7.15
C ARG A 48 0.33 -5.66 -6.61
N LEU A 49 1.23 -6.20 -7.42
CA LEU A 49 2.18 -7.22 -7.01
C LEU A 49 3.03 -6.77 -5.84
N GLN A 50 3.56 -5.55 -5.91
CA GLN A 50 4.35 -4.98 -4.83
C GLN A 50 3.56 -4.93 -3.51
N THR A 51 2.30 -4.45 -3.51
CA THR A 51 1.45 -4.49 -2.32
C THR A 51 1.27 -5.92 -1.79
N LEU A 52 0.98 -6.88 -2.67
CA LEU A 52 0.72 -8.27 -2.27
C LEU A 52 1.96 -8.98 -1.74
N LEU A 53 3.12 -8.74 -2.35
CA LEU A 53 4.40 -9.29 -1.93
C LEU A 53 4.80 -8.70 -0.57
N ASN A 54 4.56 -7.41 -0.33
CA ASN A 54 4.78 -6.81 0.98
C ASN A 54 3.81 -7.29 2.07
N LEU A 55 2.60 -7.71 1.70
CA LEU A 55 1.68 -8.40 2.62
C LEU A 55 2.15 -9.83 2.93
N HIS A 56 2.81 -10.49 1.98
CA HIS A 56 3.37 -11.83 2.18
C HIS A 56 4.67 -11.77 3.00
N ASP A 57 5.54 -10.82 2.69
CA ASP A 57 6.82 -10.57 3.33
C ASP A 57 6.97 -9.07 3.60
N GLY A 58 6.89 -8.69 4.87
CA GLY A 58 6.98 -7.29 5.29
C GLY A 58 8.28 -6.59 4.88
N ARG A 59 9.33 -7.34 4.53
CA ARG A 59 10.64 -6.82 4.10
C ARG A 59 10.85 -6.84 2.58
N HIS A 60 9.81 -7.14 1.81
CA HIS A 60 9.94 -7.34 0.37
C HIS A 60 10.55 -6.12 -0.36
N ASP A 61 10.07 -4.90 -0.10
CA ASP A 61 10.65 -3.70 -0.74
C ASP A 61 12.10 -3.44 -0.34
N GLU A 62 12.46 -3.66 0.92
CA GLU A 62 13.83 -3.48 1.39
C GLU A 62 14.76 -4.46 0.66
N ASN A 63 14.32 -5.72 0.54
CA ASN A 63 15.04 -6.74 -0.20
C ASN A 63 15.18 -6.36 -1.69
N GLU A 64 14.10 -5.94 -2.36
CA GLU A 64 14.19 -5.48 -3.75
C GLU A 64 15.13 -4.29 -3.92
N ARG A 65 15.13 -3.32 -2.99
CA ARG A 65 16.03 -2.16 -3.04
C ARG A 65 17.48 -2.58 -2.93
N VAL A 66 17.79 -3.48 -2.00
CA VAL A 66 19.16 -4.01 -1.79
C VAL A 66 19.61 -4.78 -3.03
N ILE A 67 18.73 -5.61 -3.62
CA ILE A 67 19.02 -6.37 -4.85
C ILE A 67 19.30 -5.42 -6.03
N ARG A 68 18.47 -4.38 -6.23
CA ARG A 68 18.69 -3.40 -7.31
C ARG A 68 19.98 -2.61 -7.11
N LEU A 69 20.29 -2.24 -5.87
CA LEU A 69 21.56 -1.58 -5.54
C LEU A 69 22.75 -2.46 -5.88
N LEU A 70 22.66 -3.75 -5.55
CA LEU A 70 23.70 -4.74 -5.85
C LEU A 70 23.90 -4.88 -7.37
N GLN A 71 22.83 -5.04 -8.14
CA GLN A 71 22.89 -5.09 -9.61
C GLN A 71 23.53 -3.84 -10.21
N MET A 72 23.12 -2.65 -9.76
CA MET A 72 23.69 -1.38 -10.23
C MET A 72 25.19 -1.27 -9.91
N LEU A 73 25.62 -1.73 -8.73
CA LEU A 73 27.03 -1.76 -8.34
C LEU A 73 27.84 -2.75 -9.19
N GLU A 74 27.29 -3.92 -9.49
CA GLU A 74 27.90 -4.93 -10.36
C GLU A 74 28.06 -4.43 -11.81
N GLU A 75 27.01 -3.83 -12.37
CA GLU A 75 27.04 -3.21 -13.71
C GLU A 75 28.05 -2.07 -13.77
N SER A 76 28.07 -1.22 -12.74
CA SER A 76 29.02 -0.11 -12.63
C SER A 76 30.46 -0.64 -12.55
N MET A 77 30.72 -1.68 -11.77
CA MET A 77 32.04 -2.32 -11.67
C MET A 77 32.50 -2.89 -13.02
N GLY A 78 31.61 -3.53 -13.77
CA GLY A 78 31.91 -4.10 -15.10
C GLY A 78 32.29 -3.06 -16.15
N SER A 79 31.84 -1.80 -15.99
CA SER A 79 32.14 -0.68 -16.89
C SER A 79 33.45 0.05 -16.56
N GLN A 80 34.11 -0.26 -15.44
CA GLN A 80 35.26 0.50 -14.93
C GLN A 80 36.59 -0.18 -15.21
N THR A 81 37.51 0.55 -15.84
CA THR A 81 38.86 0.06 -16.21
C THR A 81 39.91 0.29 -15.13
N SER A 82 39.62 1.13 -14.14
CA SER A 82 40.57 1.52 -13.09
C SER A 82 40.56 0.52 -11.92
N ILE A 83 41.74 0.04 -11.54
CA ILE A 83 41.93 -0.91 -10.42
C ILE A 83 41.46 -0.30 -9.08
N GLY A 84 41.65 1.01 -8.89
CA GLY A 84 41.19 1.71 -7.68
C GLY A 84 39.66 1.79 -7.60
N SER A 85 39.00 2.04 -8.73
CA SER A 85 37.54 2.06 -8.82
C SER A 85 36.96 0.66 -8.59
N GLN A 86 37.56 -0.38 -9.18
CA GLN A 86 37.12 -1.77 -8.99
C GLN A 86 37.18 -2.21 -7.52
N LYS A 87 38.25 -1.84 -6.79
CA LYS A 87 38.35 -2.14 -5.35
C LYS A 87 37.24 -1.46 -4.54
N PHE A 88 36.95 -0.20 -4.83
CA PHE A 88 35.85 0.53 -4.17
C PHE A 88 34.49 -0.14 -4.39
N TYR A 89 34.16 -0.55 -5.62
CA TYR A 89 32.91 -1.26 -5.90
C TYR A 89 32.87 -2.64 -5.24
N ALA A 90 33.98 -3.37 -5.22
CA ALA A 90 34.04 -4.68 -4.56
C ALA A 90 33.75 -4.59 -3.04
N GLU A 91 34.28 -3.57 -2.36
CA GLU A 91 34.00 -3.32 -0.95
C GLU A 91 32.52 -2.96 -0.71
N GLN A 92 31.93 -2.14 -1.58
CA GLN A 92 30.51 -1.79 -1.48
C GLN A 92 29.59 -3.00 -1.76
N ILE A 93 29.93 -3.82 -2.76
CA ILE A 93 29.19 -5.06 -3.07
C ILE A 93 29.23 -6.00 -1.86
N LEU A 94 30.39 -6.19 -1.23
CA LEU A 94 30.51 -7.02 -0.02
C LEU A 94 29.66 -6.48 1.14
N ALA A 95 29.63 -5.16 1.35
CA ALA A 95 28.82 -4.54 2.38
C ALA A 95 27.30 -4.75 2.13
N VAL A 96 26.86 -4.57 0.88
CA VAL A 96 25.46 -4.77 0.47
C VAL A 96 25.06 -6.25 0.53
N GLN A 97 25.92 -7.17 0.12
CA GLN A 97 25.71 -8.61 0.26
C GLN A 97 25.55 -9.03 1.73
N LYS A 98 26.37 -8.46 2.63
CA LYS A 98 26.25 -8.72 4.07
C LYS A 98 24.90 -8.25 4.62
N GLN A 99 24.41 -7.08 4.19
CA GLN A 99 23.06 -6.62 4.54
C GLN A 99 21.99 -7.58 4.03
N LEU A 100 22.11 -8.09 2.80
CA LEU A 100 21.17 -9.04 2.21
C LEU A 100 21.05 -10.34 3.05
N VAL A 101 22.19 -10.88 3.50
CA VAL A 101 22.23 -12.05 4.40
C VAL A 101 21.58 -11.75 5.77
N GLU A 102 21.69 -10.52 6.29
CA GLU A 102 20.99 -10.11 7.51
C GLU A 102 19.47 -10.02 7.32
N PHE A 103 19.00 -9.66 6.12
CA PHE A 103 17.58 -9.62 5.77
C PHE A 103 16.95 -11.00 5.55
N GLU A 104 17.72 -11.99 5.07
CA GLU A 104 17.29 -13.38 4.92
C GLU A 104 17.03 -14.10 6.26
N ARG A 105 17.48 -13.53 7.39
CA ARG A 105 17.11 -14.04 8.70
C ARG A 105 15.59 -13.91 8.87
N PRO A 106 14.87 -15.03 9.13
CA PRO A 106 13.42 -14.99 9.21
C PRO A 106 13.02 -13.98 10.29
N PRO A 107 12.11 -13.04 9.99
CA PRO A 107 11.65 -12.11 11.01
C PRO A 107 11.06 -12.92 12.17
N VAL A 108 11.33 -12.47 13.39
CA VAL A 108 10.65 -12.96 14.60
C VAL A 108 9.16 -12.81 14.31
N LYS A 109 8.48 -13.94 14.06
CA LYS A 109 7.08 -13.95 13.67
C LYS A 109 6.31 -13.16 14.73
N PRO A 110 5.60 -12.07 14.38
CA PRO A 110 4.66 -11.50 15.33
C PRO A 110 3.69 -12.61 15.71
N SER A 111 3.55 -12.82 17.03
CA SER A 111 2.68 -13.83 17.62
C SER A 111 1.34 -13.85 16.89
N ALA A 112 1.01 -15.01 16.33
CA ALA A 112 -0.25 -15.24 15.64
C ALA A 112 -1.39 -15.16 16.66
N SER A 113 -1.91 -13.95 16.90
CA SER A 113 -3.13 -13.76 17.67
C SER A 113 -4.38 -13.93 16.77
N PRO A 114 -5.51 -14.33 17.35
CA PRO A 114 -6.55 -15.06 16.63
C PRO A 114 -7.48 -14.13 15.84
N LYS A 115 -7.65 -14.43 14.54
CA LYS A 115 -8.83 -14.35 13.63
C LYS A 115 -9.83 -13.17 13.67
N ALA A 116 -9.79 -12.24 14.61
CA ALA A 116 -10.48 -10.96 14.57
C ALA A 116 -9.41 -9.86 14.52
N THR A 117 -9.23 -9.27 13.35
CA THR A 117 -8.40 -8.06 13.22
C THR A 117 -9.03 -6.97 14.10
N ALA A 118 -8.23 -6.17 14.79
CA ALA A 118 -8.73 -5.07 15.63
C ALA A 118 -9.72 -4.14 14.89
N LEU A 119 -9.60 -4.07 13.55
CA LEU A 119 -10.54 -3.39 12.67
C LEU A 119 -11.91 -4.07 12.62
N ASN A 120 -11.97 -5.40 12.47
CA ASN A 120 -13.23 -6.13 12.45
C ASN A 120 -13.96 -5.99 13.78
N ASP A 121 -13.21 -6.02 14.88
CA ASP A 121 -13.79 -5.83 16.21
C ASP A 121 -14.32 -4.39 16.39
N ALA A 122 -13.52 -3.37 16.04
CA ALA A 122 -13.96 -1.97 16.08
C ALA A 122 -15.19 -1.71 15.20
N LEU A 123 -15.23 -2.28 13.99
CA LEU A 123 -16.40 -2.20 13.11
C LEU A 123 -17.61 -2.88 13.75
N ARG A 124 -17.46 -4.10 14.27
CA ARG A 124 -18.55 -4.80 14.93
C ARG A 124 -19.10 -4.00 16.11
N ARG A 125 -18.22 -3.48 16.98
CA ARG A 125 -18.60 -2.63 18.12
C ARG A 125 -19.33 -1.36 17.69
N LEU A 126 -18.89 -0.73 16.59
CA LEU A 126 -19.55 0.46 16.03
C LEU A 126 -20.98 0.13 15.55
N LEU A 127 -21.14 -1.02 14.89
CA LEU A 127 -22.40 -1.46 14.31
C LEU A 127 -23.39 -1.98 15.37
N ASP A 128 -22.88 -2.67 16.38
CA ASP A 128 -23.62 -3.16 17.56
C ASP A 128 -23.95 -2.02 18.55
N LYS A 129 -23.60 -0.77 18.22
CA LYS A 129 -23.83 0.45 19.01
C LYS A 129 -23.11 0.47 20.37
N GLN A 130 -21.99 -0.25 20.48
CA GLN A 130 -21.15 -0.25 21.67
C GLN A 130 -20.16 0.93 21.71
N ILE A 131 -19.84 1.50 20.54
CA ILE A 131 -19.04 2.72 20.39
C ILE A 131 -19.73 3.66 19.39
N GLU A 132 -19.56 4.98 19.54
CA GLU A 132 -20.11 5.96 18.57
C GLU A 132 -19.20 6.16 17.36
N SER A 133 -17.89 6.06 17.59
CA SER A 133 -16.86 6.30 16.60
C SER A 133 -15.54 5.61 16.93
N PHE A 134 -14.74 5.40 15.89
CA PHE A 134 -13.33 5.06 16.04
C PHE A 134 -12.50 5.83 15.02
N THR A 135 -11.23 6.03 15.34
CA THR A 135 -10.24 6.71 14.51
C THR A 135 -9.15 5.73 14.11
N PHE A 136 -8.95 5.58 12.81
CA PHE A 136 -7.78 4.92 12.24
C PHE A 136 -6.67 5.94 12.06
N VAL A 137 -5.67 5.91 12.93
CA VAL A 137 -4.52 6.82 12.86
C VAL A 137 -3.47 6.21 11.95
N PHE A 138 -3.06 6.92 10.90
CA PHE A 138 -1.93 6.54 10.04
C PHE A 138 -0.62 7.08 10.64
N ASN A 139 -0.54 8.40 10.83
CA ASN A 139 0.58 9.11 11.43
C ASN A 139 0.10 9.96 12.61
N GLN A 140 0.66 9.73 13.79
CA GLN A 140 0.28 10.49 14.97
C GLN A 140 0.87 11.91 15.00
N ALA A 141 2.13 12.07 14.57
CA ALA A 141 2.82 13.35 14.60
C ALA A 141 2.13 14.37 13.69
N GLU A 142 1.73 13.91 12.51
CA GLU A 142 1.06 14.75 11.50
C GLU A 142 -0.46 14.78 11.66
N ARG A 143 -0.99 14.09 12.68
CA ARG A 143 -2.42 13.86 12.92
C ARG A 143 -3.16 13.30 11.70
N PHE A 144 -2.46 12.57 10.84
CA PHE A 144 -3.05 11.99 9.63
C PHE A 144 -3.88 10.76 10.01
N ASN A 145 -5.21 10.89 9.94
CA ASN A 145 -6.13 9.89 10.45
C ASN A 145 -7.44 9.85 9.65
N ILE A 146 -8.18 8.75 9.78
CA ILE A 146 -9.56 8.62 9.30
C ILE A 146 -10.47 8.40 10.49
N VAL A 147 -11.55 9.17 10.56
CA VAL A 147 -12.58 9.03 11.57
C VAL A 147 -13.75 8.28 10.95
N VAL A 148 -14.19 7.22 11.62
CA VAL A 148 -15.35 6.42 11.24
C VAL A 148 -16.38 6.57 12.34
N ASN A 149 -17.55 7.08 12.00
CA ASN A 149 -18.62 7.28 12.96
C ASN A 149 -19.97 6.85 12.39
N ARG A 150 -20.88 6.48 13.29
CA ARG A 150 -22.22 6.04 12.92
C ARG A 150 -23.20 7.19 13.07
N VAL A 151 -23.91 7.52 11.99
CA VAL A 151 -24.98 8.51 11.98
C VAL A 151 -26.26 7.82 11.52
N ARG A 152 -27.18 7.55 12.45
CA ARG A 152 -28.44 6.82 12.20
C ARG A 152 -28.18 5.45 11.57
N ARG A 153 -28.54 5.28 10.29
CA ARG A 153 -28.37 4.08 9.46
C ARG A 153 -27.26 4.24 8.42
N THR A 154 -26.27 5.09 8.70
CA THR A 154 -25.18 5.39 7.79
C THR A 154 -23.87 5.39 8.56
N VAL A 155 -22.85 4.76 8.00
CA VAL A 155 -21.47 4.91 8.45
C VAL A 155 -20.86 6.06 7.67
N MET A 156 -20.40 7.07 8.39
CA MET A 156 -19.68 8.19 7.83
C MET A 156 -18.18 7.94 8.02
N ILE A 157 -17.43 8.00 6.92
CA ILE A 157 -15.97 7.91 6.91
C ILE A 157 -15.44 9.28 6.53
N THR A 158 -14.64 9.87 7.41
CA THR A 158 -14.11 11.22 7.27
C THR A 158 -12.59 11.21 7.28
N LEU A 159 -11.99 11.84 6.27
CA LEU A 159 -10.58 12.23 6.26
C LEU A 159 -10.52 13.76 6.48
N PRO A 160 -10.14 14.22 7.69
CA PRO A 160 -10.09 15.64 8.03
C PRO A 160 -8.81 16.32 7.51
N GLU A 161 -8.77 17.66 7.64
CA GLU A 161 -7.58 18.51 7.43
C GLU A 161 -6.92 18.33 6.05
N VAL A 162 -7.75 18.10 5.01
CA VAL A 162 -7.32 17.79 3.64
C VAL A 162 -6.41 18.88 3.07
N LYS A 163 -6.70 20.16 3.35
CA LYS A 163 -5.89 21.27 2.84
C LYS A 163 -4.50 21.25 3.45
N ARG A 164 -4.42 21.11 4.78
CA ARG A 164 -3.14 21.02 5.51
C ARG A 164 -2.31 19.83 5.02
N HIS A 165 -2.94 18.67 4.84
CA HIS A 165 -2.24 17.49 4.34
C HIS A 165 -1.77 17.65 2.89
N ALA A 166 -2.52 18.36 2.05
CA ALA A 166 -2.09 18.67 0.69
C ALA A 166 -0.94 19.69 0.66
N GLU A 167 -0.98 20.73 1.49
CA GLU A 167 0.06 21.75 1.62
C GLU A 167 1.38 21.17 2.15
N ASN A 168 1.30 20.23 3.10
CA ASN A 168 2.46 19.54 3.65
C ASN A 168 2.94 18.35 2.80
N TYR A 169 2.44 18.19 1.58
CA TYR A 169 2.78 17.10 0.66
C TYR A 169 2.47 15.67 1.16
N LEU A 170 1.69 15.54 2.25
CA LEU A 170 1.21 14.25 2.76
C LEU A 170 0.10 13.65 1.90
N LEU A 171 -0.63 14.51 1.19
CA LEU A 171 -1.73 14.13 0.31
C LEU A 171 -1.45 14.60 -1.12
N THR A 172 -0.95 13.69 -1.96
CA THR A 172 -0.66 13.98 -3.36
C THR A 172 -1.92 14.14 -4.21
N LYS A 173 -1.81 14.84 -5.36
CA LYS A 173 -2.91 14.96 -6.34
C LYS A 173 -3.43 13.60 -6.84
N LYS A 174 -2.55 12.58 -6.91
CA LYS A 174 -2.94 11.21 -7.27
C LYS A 174 -3.80 10.59 -6.18
N GLN A 175 -3.39 10.68 -4.92
CA GLN A 175 -4.15 10.18 -3.78
C GLN A 175 -5.51 10.87 -3.66
N ILE A 176 -5.58 12.19 -3.83
CA ILE A 176 -6.83 12.95 -3.86
C ILE A 176 -7.81 12.39 -4.91
N ARG A 177 -7.33 12.14 -6.14
CA ARG A 177 -8.16 11.56 -7.22
C ARG A 177 -8.64 10.15 -6.87
N ASN A 178 -7.76 9.33 -6.29
CA ASN A 178 -8.11 7.98 -5.86
C ASN A 178 -9.17 7.99 -4.75
N ILE A 179 -9.05 8.88 -3.76
CA ILE A 179 -10.04 9.06 -2.69
C ILE A 179 -11.39 9.46 -3.27
N LYS A 180 -11.43 10.43 -4.20
CA LYS A 180 -12.66 10.81 -4.91
C LYS A 180 -13.27 9.65 -5.70
N SER A 181 -12.45 8.79 -6.31
CA SER A 181 -12.93 7.62 -7.05
C SER A 181 -13.58 6.55 -6.16
N LEU A 182 -13.32 6.56 -4.85
CA LEU A 182 -14.01 5.73 -3.86
C LEU A 182 -15.38 6.30 -3.44
N GLY A 183 -15.79 7.45 -3.99
CA GLY A 183 -17.06 8.11 -3.71
C GLY A 183 -16.98 9.21 -2.63
N PHE A 184 -15.79 9.51 -2.09
CA PHE A 184 -15.62 10.62 -1.16
C PHE A 184 -15.91 11.96 -1.84
N ARG A 185 -16.61 12.84 -1.13
CA ARG A 185 -16.87 14.21 -1.55
C ARG A 185 -16.20 15.20 -0.61
N LEU A 186 -15.89 16.38 -1.14
CA LEU A 186 -15.32 17.47 -0.36
C LEU A 186 -16.44 18.22 0.37
N TYR A 187 -16.20 18.49 1.65
CA TYR A 187 -17.05 19.27 2.54
C TYR A 187 -16.19 20.32 3.26
N ASP A 188 -16.87 21.21 3.99
CA ASP A 188 -16.22 22.21 4.84
C ASP A 188 -15.20 23.06 4.07
N ASN A 189 -15.68 23.72 3.01
CA ASN A 189 -14.87 24.50 2.07
C ASN A 189 -13.68 23.73 1.46
N GLY A 190 -13.80 22.40 1.36
CA GLY A 190 -12.78 21.53 0.79
C GLY A 190 -11.73 21.02 1.79
N ASP A 191 -11.93 21.20 3.09
CA ASP A 191 -10.99 20.72 4.10
C ASP A 191 -11.32 19.32 4.65
N LYS A 192 -12.47 18.74 4.28
CA LYS A 192 -12.86 17.39 4.70
C LYS A 192 -13.27 16.54 3.52
N PHE A 193 -12.73 15.33 3.43
CA PHE A 193 -13.28 14.29 2.57
C PHE A 193 -14.24 13.43 3.37
N ILE A 194 -15.48 13.31 2.91
CA ILE A 194 -16.50 12.51 3.59
C ILE A 194 -17.13 11.53 2.61
N LEU A 195 -17.25 10.27 3.04
CA LEU A 195 -18.01 9.22 2.38
C LEU A 195 -19.12 8.74 3.32
N PHE A 196 -20.32 8.60 2.77
CA PHE A 196 -21.47 8.05 3.45
C PHE A 196 -21.78 6.68 2.88
N LEU A 197 -21.72 5.65 3.73
CA LEU A 197 -22.08 4.29 3.37
C LEU A 197 -23.35 3.90 4.13
N PRO A 198 -24.46 3.57 3.43
CA PRO A 198 -25.64 3.07 4.10
C PRO A 198 -25.29 1.79 4.87
N TYR A 199 -25.83 1.67 6.07
CA TYR A 199 -25.70 0.51 6.92
C TYR A 199 -27.08 0.04 7.36
N THR A 200 -27.46 -1.10 6.78
CA THR A 200 -28.73 -1.78 7.00
C THR A 200 -28.51 -3.24 7.42
N THR A 201 -27.42 -3.87 6.97
CA THR A 201 -27.11 -5.28 7.20
C THR A 201 -25.63 -5.52 7.51
N ILE A 202 -25.29 -6.69 8.07
CA ILE A 202 -23.89 -7.09 8.32
C ILE A 202 -23.05 -7.14 7.03
N LEU A 203 -23.66 -7.35 5.86
CA LEU A 203 -22.97 -7.29 4.56
C LEU A 203 -22.40 -5.88 4.28
N ASP A 204 -23.01 -4.83 4.86
CA ASP A 204 -22.53 -3.45 4.72
C ASP A 204 -21.23 -3.21 5.53
N ALA A 205 -20.96 -4.02 6.56
CA ALA A 205 -19.70 -3.98 7.30
C ALA A 205 -18.50 -4.33 6.39
N SER A 206 -18.70 -5.29 5.48
CA SER A 206 -17.68 -5.65 4.49
C SER A 206 -17.41 -4.52 3.51
N SER A 207 -18.42 -3.72 3.14
CA SER A 207 -18.25 -2.54 2.30
C SER A 207 -17.41 -1.46 2.98
N VAL A 208 -17.71 -1.16 4.26
CA VAL A 208 -16.91 -0.21 5.06
C VAL A 208 -15.47 -0.71 5.19
N GLN A 209 -15.29 -1.98 5.54
CA GLN A 209 -13.99 -2.61 5.64
C GLN A 209 -13.22 -2.53 4.32
N HIS A 210 -13.88 -2.83 3.21
CA HIS A 210 -13.28 -2.78 1.88
C HIS A 210 -12.76 -1.37 1.56
N VAL A 211 -13.55 -0.34 1.83
CA VAL A 211 -13.12 1.06 1.65
C VAL A 211 -11.89 1.38 2.51
N LEU A 212 -11.92 1.02 3.80
CA LEU A 212 -10.79 1.30 4.71
C LEU A 212 -9.51 0.57 4.27
N LEU A 213 -9.62 -0.69 3.83
CA LEU A 213 -8.50 -1.46 3.31
C LEU A 213 -7.96 -0.86 2.00
N ARG A 214 -8.82 -0.41 1.10
CA ARG A 214 -8.38 0.26 -0.13
C ARG A 214 -7.63 1.55 0.17
N ILE A 215 -8.11 2.33 1.13
CA ILE A 215 -7.41 3.55 1.55
C ILE A 215 -6.04 3.21 2.14
N ALA A 216 -5.97 2.25 3.06
CA ALA A 216 -4.72 1.88 3.74
C ALA A 216 -3.68 1.27 2.79
N PHE A 217 -4.07 0.37 1.89
CA PHE A 217 -3.12 -0.41 1.09
C PHE A 217 -2.96 0.08 -0.35
N GLU A 218 -3.98 0.71 -0.95
CA GLU A 218 -3.90 1.19 -2.34
C GLU A 218 -3.58 2.68 -2.46
N ILE A 219 -4.07 3.49 -1.52
CA ILE A 219 -3.93 4.95 -1.59
C ILE A 219 -2.72 5.42 -0.79
N PHE A 220 -2.61 4.98 0.46
CA PHE A 220 -1.57 5.47 1.37
C PHE A 220 -0.43 4.49 1.59
N TYR A 221 -0.50 3.28 1.03
CA TYR A 221 0.57 2.28 1.12
C TYR A 221 1.18 2.18 2.53
N PHE A 222 0.38 1.66 3.47
CA PHE A 222 0.57 1.60 4.94
C PHE A 222 2.01 1.44 5.49
N LYS A 223 2.92 0.84 4.72
CA LYS A 223 4.34 0.70 5.04
C LYS A 223 5.06 2.05 5.22
N GLU A 224 4.56 3.12 4.62
CA GLU A 224 5.10 4.49 4.80
C GLU A 224 4.98 5.00 6.26
N PHE A 225 4.11 4.40 7.10
CA PHE A 225 3.79 4.91 8.44
C PHE A 225 4.38 4.11 9.63
N THR A 226 5.40 3.28 9.38
CA THR A 226 6.35 2.69 10.36
C THR A 226 5.83 2.51 11.80
N GLY A 227 4.88 1.60 12.02
CA GLY A 227 4.48 1.16 13.38
C GLY A 227 3.73 2.20 14.23
N GLN A 228 3.41 3.37 13.68
CA GLN A 228 2.65 4.41 14.39
C GLN A 228 1.13 4.24 14.26
N SER A 229 0.71 3.34 13.38
CA SER A 229 -0.69 3.18 13.04
C SER A 229 -1.44 2.40 14.11
N ARG A 230 -2.56 2.97 14.56
CA ARG A 230 -3.39 2.39 15.62
C ARG A 230 -4.85 2.76 15.45
N ILE A 231 -5.73 1.89 15.95
CA ILE A 231 -7.15 2.18 16.07
C ILE A 231 -7.39 2.75 17.47
N LYS A 232 -8.00 3.93 17.55
CA LYS A 232 -8.51 4.52 18.79
C LYS A 232 -10.03 4.50 18.74
N TYR A 233 -10.70 4.20 19.83
CA TYR A 233 -12.16 4.29 19.94
C TYR A 233 -12.55 4.89 21.28
N TRP A 234 -13.74 5.47 21.33
CA TRP A 234 -14.33 6.04 22.53
C TRP A 234 -15.56 5.22 22.88
N GLU A 235 -15.62 4.75 24.12
CA GLU A 235 -16.77 4.04 24.66
C GLU A 235 -17.87 5.04 25.05
N ILE A 236 -19.13 4.61 24.92
CA ILE A 236 -20.33 5.39 25.27
C ILE A 236 -20.51 5.40 26.78
#